data_AF-A0A6N9R3C3-F1
#
_entry.id   AF-A0A6N9R3C3-F1
#
_cell.length_a   1.000
_cell.length_b   1.000
_cell.length_c   1.000
_cell.angle_alpha   90.00
_cell.angle_beta   90.00
_cell.angle_gamma   90.00
#
_symmetry.space_group_name_H-M   'P 1'
#
loop_
_entity.id
_entity.type
_entity.pdbx_description
1 polymer ?
#
loop_
_entity_poly.entity_id
_entity_poly.type
_entity_poly.pdbx_seq_one_letter_code
_entity_poly.pdbx_strand_id
1 'polypeptide(L)'
;MVVSFRVVSAGQGYRYLLNSVVAGDGHRDAADALTRYYEQTGTPPGRWYGGGLAGLAQPPTIGDDVTEEQLRRLLGHAQDPTNGEQLGRPFRQFASADELIKRRVDKLPVTLDPGERQAEVARIGQEDSERETPAPVAGFDLTFSAPKSVSTLWAVADAGTQALVAQAHHEAMAHVLELLEQEVAMTRVGTAGPRGAVAQVEVRGVMAAAYDHWDSRSG
;
A
#
# COMPACT_ATOMS: atom_id res chain seq x y z
N MET A 1 19.05 1.61 11.06
CA MET A 1 17.66 1.83 10.58
C MET A 1 16.87 0.58 10.88
N VAL A 2 15.58 0.71 11.21
CA VAL A 2 14.67 -0.43 11.38
C VAL A 2 13.63 -0.37 10.27
N VAL A 3 13.29 -1.52 9.69
CA VAL A 3 12.26 -1.64 8.67
C VAL A 3 11.14 -2.51 9.21
N SER A 4 9.91 -2.02 9.17
CA SER A 4 8.72 -2.82 9.50
C SER A 4 7.88 -3.07 8.25
N PHE A 5 7.27 -4.25 8.18
CA PHE A 5 6.48 -4.70 7.03
C PHE A 5 5.01 -4.85 7.41
N ARG A 6 4.13 -4.31 6.56
CA ARG A 6 2.69 -4.53 6.64
C ARG A 6 2.12 -4.92 5.29
N VAL A 7 1.12 -5.79 5.29
CA VAL A 7 0.39 -6.18 4.08
C VAL A 7 -0.60 -5.08 3.74
N VAL A 8 -0.62 -4.65 2.48
CA VAL A 8 -1.63 -3.74 1.94
C VAL A 8 -2.59 -4.55 1.08
N SER A 9 -3.85 -4.61 1.48
CA SER A 9 -4.88 -5.33 0.75
C SER A 9 -5.43 -4.49 -0.41
N ALA A 10 -5.75 -5.15 -1.52
CA ALA A 10 -6.44 -4.56 -2.67
C ALA A 10 -7.83 -4.06 -2.28
N GLY A 11 -8.27 -2.98 -2.93
CA GLY A 11 -9.50 -2.27 -2.60
C GLY A 11 -9.22 -1.01 -1.79
N GLN A 12 -9.71 -0.92 -0.55
CA GLN A 12 -9.59 0.29 0.28
C GLN A 12 -8.17 0.59 0.80
N GLY A 13 -7.22 -0.33 0.63
CA GLY A 13 -5.84 -0.18 1.15
C GLY A 13 -5.09 1.02 0.59
N TYR A 14 -5.33 1.42 -0.67
CA TYR A 14 -4.74 2.66 -1.21
C TYR A 14 -5.34 3.91 -0.54
N ARG A 15 -6.62 3.86 -0.11
CA ARG A 15 -7.24 4.94 0.66
C ARG A 15 -6.65 5.06 2.05
N TYR A 16 -6.17 3.97 2.65
CA TYR A 16 -5.40 4.04 3.89
C TYR A 16 -4.09 4.79 3.69
N LEU A 17 -3.37 4.52 2.59
CA LEU A 17 -2.14 5.26 2.24
C LEU A 17 -2.46 6.74 2.02
N LEU A 18 -3.51 7.07 1.26
CA LEU A 18 -3.97 8.45 1.06
C LEU A 18 -4.43 9.12 2.37
N ASN A 19 -5.15 8.40 3.24
CA ASN A 19 -5.63 8.94 4.52
C ASN A 19 -4.51 9.10 5.56
N SER A 20 -3.51 8.22 5.56
CA SER A 20 -2.29 8.36 6.39
C SER A 20 -1.41 9.53 5.94
N VAL A 21 -1.61 9.99 4.70
CA VAL A 21 -1.00 11.18 4.10
C VAL A 21 -1.84 12.45 4.36
N VAL A 22 -3.09 12.33 4.84
CA VAL A 22 -4.03 13.47 5.07
C VAL A 22 -4.25 13.81 6.56
N ALA A 23 -3.70 13.04 7.51
CA ALA A 23 -3.84 13.34 8.93
C ALA A 23 -2.78 14.35 9.43
N GLY A 24 -3.02 15.65 9.22
CA GLY A 24 -2.13 16.72 9.71
C GLY A 24 -2.65 18.15 9.57
N ASP A 25 -3.94 18.41 9.78
CA ASP A 25 -4.48 19.78 9.83
C ASP A 25 -4.16 20.45 11.20
N GLY A 26 -3.23 21.42 11.24
CA GLY A 26 -3.04 22.26 12.44
C GLY A 26 -1.79 23.16 12.50
N HIS A 27 -1.94 24.42 12.07
CA HIS A 27 -1.30 25.68 12.54
C HIS A 27 -0.05 25.69 13.46
N ARG A 28 1.12 26.18 12.96
CA ARG A 28 1.88 27.44 13.32
C ARG A 28 3.43 27.38 13.12
N ASP A 29 3.97 28.48 12.56
CA ASP A 29 5.32 29.13 12.53
C ASP A 29 6.50 28.55 13.36
N ALA A 30 7.81 28.57 12.97
CA ALA A 30 8.58 29.25 11.89
C ALA A 30 10.02 28.66 11.69
N ALA A 31 10.61 28.87 10.48
CA ALA A 31 12.06 29.01 10.12
C ALA A 31 12.75 27.98 9.16
N ASP A 32 12.41 28.08 7.88
CA ASP A 32 13.24 28.46 6.69
C ASP A 32 14.09 27.48 5.85
N ALA A 33 13.94 26.17 6.07
CA ALA A 33 14.14 25.17 5.00
C ALA A 33 13.01 24.12 5.00
N LEU A 34 12.47 23.87 6.20
CA LEU A 34 11.18 23.24 6.47
C LEU A 34 9.98 24.08 5.95
N THR A 35 10.16 25.39 5.76
CA THR A 35 9.09 26.32 5.33
C THR A 35 8.44 25.95 4.00
N ARG A 36 9.19 25.51 2.97
CA ARG A 36 8.55 25.10 1.69
C ARG A 36 7.68 23.85 1.80
N TYR A 37 7.98 22.99 2.77
CA TYR A 37 7.24 21.76 3.05
C TYR A 37 5.99 22.06 3.89
N TYR A 38 6.05 23.02 4.84
CA TYR A 38 4.93 23.41 5.68
C TYR A 38 4.03 24.52 5.09
N GLU A 39 4.50 25.26 4.09
CA GLU A 39 3.71 26.28 3.37
C GLU A 39 2.80 25.67 2.28
N GLN A 40 3.10 24.46 1.80
CA GLN A 40 2.17 23.72 0.98
C GLN A 40 1.11 23.10 1.89
N THR A 41 -0.14 23.50 1.70
CA THR A 41 -1.30 22.81 2.26
C THR A 41 -1.29 21.36 1.78
N GLY A 42 -0.75 20.45 2.59
CA GLY A 42 -0.69 19.01 2.34
C GLY A 42 0.68 18.37 2.58
N THR A 43 0.69 17.07 2.90
CA THR A 43 1.91 16.24 2.86
C THR A 43 2.50 16.28 1.44
N PRO A 44 3.83 16.32 1.27
CA PRO A 44 4.41 16.33 -0.06
C PRO A 44 3.99 15.11 -0.85
N PRO A 45 3.98 15.24 -2.19
CA PRO A 45 3.74 14.09 -3.04
C PRO A 45 4.79 13.01 -2.76
N GLY A 46 4.34 11.75 -2.70
CA GLY A 46 5.25 10.62 -2.62
C GLY A 46 6.20 10.61 -3.82
N ARG A 47 7.30 9.88 -3.72
CA ARG A 47 8.32 9.77 -4.77
C ARG A 47 8.42 8.35 -5.29
N TRP A 48 8.60 8.22 -6.61
CA TRP A 48 8.80 6.93 -7.26
C TRP A 48 10.19 6.35 -6.97
N TYR A 49 10.25 5.05 -6.66
CA TYR A 49 11.47 4.26 -6.44
C TYR A 49 11.34 2.85 -7.03
N GLY A 50 12.49 2.17 -7.15
CA GLY A 50 12.59 0.76 -7.55
C GLY A 50 12.84 0.56 -9.05
N GLY A 51 13.62 -0.47 -9.38
CA GLY A 51 13.97 -0.86 -10.75
C GLY A 51 12.80 -1.43 -11.55
N GLY A 52 11.73 -1.86 -10.86
CA GLY A 52 10.52 -2.37 -11.50
C GLY A 52 9.79 -1.33 -12.36
N LEU A 53 10.03 -0.03 -12.13
CA LEU A 53 9.48 1.06 -12.95
C LEU A 53 9.84 0.91 -14.42
N ALA A 54 11.05 0.42 -14.73
CA ALA A 54 11.51 0.19 -16.11
C ALA A 54 10.67 -0.86 -16.88
N GLY A 55 9.81 -1.61 -16.18
CA GLY A 55 8.84 -2.52 -16.79
C GLY A 55 7.57 -1.85 -17.32
N LEU A 56 7.33 -0.58 -16.99
CA LEU A 56 6.16 0.18 -17.45
C LEU A 56 6.33 0.68 -18.89
N ALA A 57 5.21 0.91 -19.58
CA ALA A 57 5.25 1.41 -20.96
C ALA A 57 5.80 2.84 -21.04
N GLN A 58 5.47 3.66 -20.05
CA GLN A 58 5.96 5.03 -19.90
C GLN A 58 6.47 5.19 -18.45
N PRO A 59 7.69 4.73 -18.16
CA PRO A 59 8.19 4.70 -16.80
C PRO A 59 8.41 6.11 -16.25
N PRO A 60 7.91 6.45 -15.04
CA PRO A 60 8.37 7.64 -14.35
C PRO A 60 9.85 7.47 -13.96
N THR A 61 10.53 8.59 -13.75
CA THR A 61 11.90 8.59 -13.25
C THR A 61 11.89 8.36 -11.74
N ILE A 62 12.92 7.68 -11.21
CA ILE A 62 13.12 7.61 -9.77
C ILE A 62 13.24 9.04 -9.22
N GLY A 63 12.46 9.35 -8.18
CA GLY A 63 12.37 10.69 -7.59
C GLY A 63 11.27 11.58 -8.19
N ASP A 64 10.54 11.13 -9.22
CA ASP A 64 9.35 11.83 -9.71
C ASP A 64 8.19 11.73 -8.71
N ASP A 65 7.30 12.72 -8.74
CA ASP A 65 6.09 12.77 -7.90
C ASP A 65 5.12 11.63 -8.24
N VAL A 66 4.55 11.04 -7.18
CA VAL A 66 3.48 10.05 -7.23
C VAL A 66 2.15 10.79 -7.09
N THR A 67 1.26 10.63 -8.06
CA THR A 67 -0.09 11.18 -7.98
C THR A 67 -1.07 10.18 -7.35
N GLU A 68 -2.16 10.68 -6.77
CA GLU A 68 -3.24 9.84 -6.24
C GLU A 68 -3.79 8.88 -7.30
N GLU A 69 -3.99 9.36 -8.52
CA GLU A 69 -4.51 8.57 -9.63
C GLU A 69 -3.58 7.42 -9.99
N GLN A 70 -2.26 7.67 -10.03
CA GLN A 70 -1.27 6.64 -10.27
C GLN A 70 -1.29 5.57 -9.17
N LEU A 71 -1.35 5.98 -7.90
CA LEU A 71 -1.41 5.04 -6.77
C LEU A 71 -2.71 4.21 -6.80
N ARG A 72 -3.85 4.85 -7.12
CA ARG A 72 -5.15 4.19 -7.27
C ARG A 72 -5.12 3.14 -8.37
N ARG A 73 -4.52 3.45 -9.54
CA ARG A 73 -4.35 2.47 -10.63
C ARG A 73 -3.50 1.30 -10.19
N LEU A 74 -2.33 1.57 -9.60
CA LEU A 74 -1.38 0.53 -9.23
C LEU A 74 -1.89 -0.37 -8.10
N LEU A 75 -2.22 0.21 -6.94
CA LEU A 75 -2.59 -0.56 -5.74
C LEU A 75 -4.09 -0.89 -5.67
N GLY A 76 -4.95 -0.07 -6.28
CA GLY A 76 -6.39 -0.31 -6.30
C GLY A 76 -6.82 -1.29 -7.39
N HIS A 77 -6.18 -1.23 -8.57
CA HIS A 77 -6.65 -1.93 -9.77
C HIS A 77 -5.61 -2.85 -10.43
N ALA A 78 -4.37 -2.91 -9.91
CA ALA A 78 -3.26 -3.62 -10.54
C ALA A 78 -3.03 -3.16 -11.99
N GLN A 79 -3.11 -1.85 -12.22
CA GLN A 79 -2.94 -1.23 -13.54
C GLN A 79 -1.64 -0.43 -13.59
N ASP A 80 -1.12 -0.25 -14.80
CA ASP A 80 0.00 0.64 -15.08
C ASP A 80 -0.40 2.05 -14.61
N PRO A 81 0.40 2.67 -13.72
CA PRO A 81 0.05 3.96 -13.13
C PRO A 81 -0.06 5.07 -14.18
N THR A 82 0.66 4.97 -15.29
CA THR A 82 0.77 6.03 -16.29
C THR A 82 -0.33 5.98 -17.35
N ASN A 83 -0.69 4.79 -17.82
CA ASN A 83 -1.63 4.63 -18.92
C ASN A 83 -2.93 3.85 -18.56
N GLY A 84 -2.97 3.21 -17.38
CA GLY A 84 -4.15 2.46 -16.91
C GLY A 84 -4.30 1.06 -17.51
N GLU A 85 -3.36 0.57 -18.30
CA GLU A 85 -3.39 -0.80 -18.83
C GLU A 85 -3.25 -1.83 -17.71
N GLN A 86 -3.88 -3.00 -17.86
CA GLN A 86 -3.85 -4.03 -16.82
C GLN A 86 -2.45 -4.65 -16.69
N LEU A 87 -1.89 -4.62 -15.49
CA LEU A 87 -0.68 -5.38 -15.15
C LEU A 87 -1.09 -6.81 -14.78
N GLY A 88 -0.83 -7.75 -15.68
CA GLY A 88 -1.08 -9.17 -15.44
C GLY A 88 -2.56 -9.47 -15.18
N ARG A 89 -2.86 -10.22 -14.10
CA ARG A 89 -4.24 -10.58 -13.74
C ARG A 89 -4.82 -9.54 -12.78
N PRO A 90 -6.07 -9.11 -12.98
CA PRO A 90 -6.72 -8.22 -12.03
C PRO A 90 -6.85 -8.89 -10.66
N PHE A 91 -6.93 -8.06 -9.61
CA PHE A 91 -7.20 -8.54 -8.26
C PHE A 91 -8.49 -9.36 -8.22
N ARG A 92 -8.47 -10.46 -7.46
CA ARG A 92 -9.67 -11.28 -7.28
C ARG A 92 -10.72 -10.46 -6.53
N GLN A 93 -11.90 -10.38 -7.12
CA GLN A 93 -13.07 -9.83 -6.42
C GLN A 93 -13.72 -10.95 -5.62
N PHE A 94 -13.76 -10.78 -4.30
CA PHE A 94 -14.52 -11.65 -3.42
C PHE A 94 -15.93 -11.09 -3.29
N ALA A 95 -16.91 -11.99 -3.12
CA ALA A 95 -18.29 -11.57 -2.91
C ALA A 95 -18.37 -10.76 -1.61
N SER A 96 -19.18 -9.71 -1.59
CA SER A 96 -19.41 -8.92 -0.37
C SER A 96 -20.16 -9.76 0.68
N ALA A 97 -20.13 -9.32 1.94
CA ALA A 97 -20.91 -9.96 3.00
C ALA A 97 -22.39 -10.06 2.63
N ASP A 98 -22.97 -8.99 2.06
CA ASP A 98 -24.37 -8.96 1.61
C ASP A 98 -24.64 -9.97 0.48
N GLU A 99 -23.71 -10.12 -0.46
CA GLU A 99 -23.84 -11.09 -1.55
C GLU A 99 -23.74 -12.53 -1.03
N LEU A 100 -22.87 -12.78 -0.05
CA LEU A 100 -22.75 -14.09 0.60
C LEU A 100 -24.01 -14.44 1.40
N ILE A 101 -24.51 -13.49 2.20
CA ILE A 101 -25.76 -13.60 2.95
C ILE A 101 -26.89 -13.91 1.98
N LYS A 102 -27.06 -13.12 0.91
CA LYS A 102 -28.10 -13.33 -0.11
C LYS A 102 -28.00 -14.73 -0.72
N ARG A 103 -26.80 -15.17 -1.12
CA ARG A 103 -26.60 -16.53 -1.68
C ARG A 103 -26.98 -17.64 -0.71
N ARG A 104 -26.81 -17.46 0.59
CA ARG A 104 -27.23 -18.43 1.61
C ARG A 104 -28.74 -18.38 1.85
N VAL A 105 -29.31 -17.18 1.91
CA VAL A 105 -30.76 -16.97 2.05
C VAL A 105 -31.53 -17.53 0.86
N ASP A 106 -31.02 -17.38 -0.35
CA ASP A 106 -31.61 -17.91 -1.59
C ASP A 106 -31.60 -19.45 -1.63
N LYS A 107 -30.74 -20.10 -0.84
CA LYS A 107 -30.67 -21.57 -0.71
C LYS A 107 -31.57 -22.13 0.40
N LEU A 108 -32.26 -21.28 1.16
CA LEU A 108 -33.15 -21.73 2.21
C LEU A 108 -34.33 -22.51 1.61
N PRO A 109 -34.75 -23.63 2.22
CA PRO A 109 -35.91 -24.38 1.75
C PRO A 109 -37.15 -23.49 1.70
N VAL A 110 -37.85 -23.50 0.58
CA VAL A 110 -39.15 -22.80 0.40
C VAL A 110 -40.23 -23.36 1.34
N THR A 111 -40.01 -24.54 1.90
CA THR A 111 -40.94 -25.22 2.82
C THR A 111 -40.87 -24.72 4.26
N LEU A 112 -39.93 -23.84 4.61
CA LEU A 112 -39.83 -23.25 5.95
C LEU A 112 -41.04 -22.35 6.24
N ASP A 113 -41.52 -22.40 7.48
CA ASP A 113 -42.50 -21.42 7.96
C ASP A 113 -41.88 -19.99 7.94
N PRO A 114 -42.68 -18.93 7.73
CA PRO A 114 -42.22 -17.55 7.84
C PRO A 114 -41.36 -17.24 9.08
N GLY A 115 -41.73 -17.76 10.26
CA GLY A 115 -41.00 -17.55 11.52
C GLY A 115 -39.63 -18.22 11.51
N GLU A 116 -39.57 -19.51 11.17
CA GLU A 116 -38.33 -20.27 11.01
C GLU A 116 -37.39 -19.64 9.96
N ARG A 117 -37.95 -19.21 8.82
CA ARG A 117 -37.18 -18.56 7.76
C ARG A 117 -36.58 -17.25 8.23
N GLN A 118 -37.32 -16.45 9.00
CA GLN A 118 -36.82 -15.18 9.53
C GLN A 118 -35.70 -15.39 10.56
N ALA A 119 -35.84 -16.37 11.45
CA ALA A 119 -34.80 -16.73 12.41
C ALA A 119 -33.51 -17.20 11.71
N GLU A 120 -33.66 -17.98 10.65
CA GLU A 120 -32.54 -18.51 9.88
C GLU A 120 -31.81 -17.42 9.07
N VAL A 121 -32.55 -16.48 8.47
CA VAL A 121 -31.96 -15.30 7.81
C VAL A 121 -31.16 -14.45 8.81
N ALA A 122 -31.71 -14.22 10.02
CA ALA A 122 -31.02 -13.46 11.07
C ALA A 122 -29.73 -14.15 11.51
N ARG A 123 -29.76 -15.48 11.68
CA ARG A 123 -28.58 -16.28 12.00
C ARG A 123 -27.51 -16.20 10.92
N ILE A 124 -27.89 -16.34 9.64
CA ILE A 124 -26.97 -16.20 8.50
C ILE A 124 -26.32 -14.81 8.51
N GLY A 125 -27.11 -13.75 8.74
CA GLY A 125 -26.60 -12.39 8.82
C GLY A 125 -25.55 -12.22 9.91
N GLN A 126 -25.81 -12.74 11.11
CA GLN A 126 -24.85 -12.68 12.22
C GLN A 126 -23.57 -13.46 11.91
N GLU A 127 -23.69 -14.71 11.47
CA GLU A 127 -22.54 -15.57 11.15
C GLU A 127 -21.62 -14.98 10.07
N ASP A 128 -22.20 -14.42 9.01
CA ASP A 128 -21.41 -13.87 7.91
C ASP A 128 -20.95 -12.42 8.17
N SER A 129 -21.58 -11.67 9.09
CA SER A 129 -21.05 -10.38 9.56
C SER A 129 -19.78 -10.53 10.40
N GLU A 130 -19.64 -11.65 11.10
CA GLU A 130 -18.46 -11.98 11.92
C GLU A 130 -17.33 -12.59 11.08
N ARG A 131 -17.58 -12.93 9.81
CA ARG A 131 -16.58 -13.50 8.91
C ARG A 131 -15.74 -12.43 8.24
N GLU A 132 -14.43 -12.50 8.49
CA GLU A 132 -13.46 -11.78 7.69
C GLU A 132 -13.40 -12.38 6.27
N THR A 133 -13.70 -11.54 5.27
CA THR A 133 -13.53 -11.94 3.87
C THR A 133 -12.06 -11.75 3.49
N PRO A 134 -11.38 -12.78 2.95
CA PRO A 134 -10.00 -12.63 2.50
C PRO A 134 -9.92 -11.54 1.43
N ALA A 135 -8.99 -10.59 1.58
CA ALA A 135 -8.71 -9.60 0.55
C ALA A 135 -7.45 -9.98 -0.23
N PRO A 136 -7.37 -9.67 -1.53
CA PRO A 136 -6.13 -9.84 -2.29
C PRO A 136 -5.03 -8.95 -1.71
N VAL A 137 -3.77 -9.35 -1.79
CA VAL A 137 -2.64 -8.47 -1.46
C VAL A 137 -2.37 -7.57 -2.66
N ALA A 138 -2.43 -6.25 -2.45
CA ALA A 138 -2.06 -5.23 -3.43
C ALA A 138 -0.58 -4.85 -3.36
N GLY A 139 0.03 -4.96 -2.18
CA GLY A 139 1.43 -4.64 -1.98
C GLY A 139 1.84 -4.76 -0.52
N PHE A 140 2.99 -4.18 -0.20
CA PHE A 140 3.54 -4.13 1.15
C PHE A 140 3.90 -2.69 1.52
N ASP A 141 3.53 -2.28 2.72
CA ASP A 141 3.98 -1.04 3.36
C ASP A 141 5.27 -1.34 4.12
N LEU A 142 6.35 -0.68 3.71
CA LEU A 142 7.65 -0.73 4.37
C LEU A 142 7.87 0.61 5.06
N THR A 143 7.76 0.61 6.39
CA THR A 143 8.09 1.80 7.18
C THR A 143 9.56 1.77 7.58
N PHE A 144 10.35 2.71 7.07
CA PHE A 144 11.75 2.90 7.40
C PHE A 144 11.87 3.89 8.56
N SER A 145 12.39 3.45 9.70
CA SER A 145 12.56 4.30 10.87
C SER A 145 14.05 4.52 11.16
N ALA A 146 14.45 5.78 11.18
CA ALA A 146 15.77 6.18 11.64
C ALA A 146 15.95 5.82 13.14
N PRO A 147 17.18 5.48 13.58
CA PRO A 147 17.46 5.37 15.01
C PRO A 147 17.10 6.68 15.73
N LYS A 148 16.54 6.59 16.95
CA LYS A 148 16.06 7.78 17.67
C LYS A 148 17.15 8.86 17.83
N SER A 149 18.41 8.47 18.04
CA SER A 149 19.54 9.40 18.10
C SER A 149 19.74 10.20 16.81
N VAL A 150 19.52 9.59 15.64
CA VAL A 150 19.59 10.27 14.33
C VAL A 150 18.42 11.22 14.16
N SER A 151 17.20 10.80 14.54
CA SER A 151 16.03 11.69 14.53
C SER A 151 16.22 12.90 15.46
N THR A 152 16.78 12.70 16.66
CA THR A 152 17.10 13.79 17.60
C THR A 152 18.17 14.72 17.04
N LEU A 153 19.24 14.18 16.43
CA LEU A 153 20.26 14.98 15.76
C LEU A 153 19.65 15.85 14.66
N TRP A 154 18.83 15.25 13.79
CA TRP A 154 18.15 15.96 12.71
C TRP A 154 17.24 17.08 13.24
N ALA A 155 16.48 16.81 14.30
CA ALA A 155 15.52 17.78 14.85
C ALA A 155 16.17 19.07 15.40
N VAL A 156 17.42 19.02 15.87
CA VAL A 156 18.14 20.18 16.45
C VAL A 156 19.22 20.75 15.52
N ALA A 157 19.43 20.13 14.37
CA ALA A 157 20.45 20.51 13.40
C ALA A 157 20.06 21.75 12.58
N ASP A 158 21.07 22.42 12.02
CA ASP A 158 20.85 23.45 11.00
C ASP A 158 20.33 22.85 9.70
N ALA A 159 19.77 23.69 8.82
CA ALA A 159 19.16 23.27 7.56
C ALA A 159 20.10 22.46 6.64
N GLY A 160 21.39 22.79 6.61
CA GLY A 160 22.37 22.08 5.79
C GLY A 160 22.60 20.66 6.33
N THR A 161 22.80 20.54 7.64
CA THR A 161 22.96 19.25 8.32
C THR A 161 21.69 18.40 8.24
N GLN A 162 20.50 19.01 8.36
CA GLN A 162 19.22 18.32 8.17
C GLN A 162 19.10 17.71 6.78
N ALA A 163 19.47 18.46 5.74
CA ALA A 163 19.45 17.98 4.36
C ALA A 163 20.41 16.79 4.15
N LEU A 164 21.62 16.85 4.74
CA LEU A 164 22.58 15.75 4.66
C LEU A 164 22.09 14.48 5.35
N VAL A 165 21.46 14.61 6.52
CA VAL A 165 20.91 13.46 7.24
C VAL A 165 19.70 12.87 6.52
N ALA A 166 18.83 13.71 5.93
CA ALA A 166 17.72 13.23 5.10
C ALA A 166 18.22 12.49 3.84
N GLN A 167 19.20 13.07 3.15
CA GLN A 167 19.84 12.43 1.99
C GLN A 167 20.44 11.06 2.35
N ALA A 168 21.19 10.97 3.46
CA ALA A 168 21.75 9.70 3.93
C ALA A 168 20.65 8.68 4.30
N HIS A 169 19.50 9.14 4.79
CA HIS A 169 18.35 8.28 5.07
C HIS A 169 17.75 7.72 3.76
N HIS A 170 17.54 8.57 2.76
CA HIS A 170 17.02 8.16 1.45
C HIS A 170 17.98 7.22 0.71
N GLU A 171 19.28 7.46 0.77
CA GLU A 171 20.31 6.55 0.22
C GLU A 171 20.26 5.17 0.90
N ALA A 172 20.16 5.14 2.22
CA ALA A 172 20.04 3.88 2.95
C ALA A 172 18.72 3.15 2.63
N MET A 173 17.61 3.86 2.44
CA MET A 173 16.36 3.29 1.94
C MET A 173 16.53 2.69 0.54
N ALA A 174 17.17 3.40 -0.37
CA ALA A 174 17.43 2.94 -1.73
C ALA A 174 18.27 1.65 -1.75
N HIS A 175 19.31 1.55 -0.92
CA HIS A 175 20.11 0.33 -0.78
C HIS A 175 19.29 -0.87 -0.25
N VAL A 176 18.35 -0.63 0.67
CA VAL A 176 17.47 -1.70 1.15
C VAL A 176 16.50 -2.15 0.06
N LEU A 177 15.99 -1.23 -0.76
CA LEU A 177 15.15 -1.58 -1.91
C LEU A 177 15.95 -2.40 -2.94
N GLU A 178 17.20 -2.03 -3.21
CA GLU A 178 18.09 -2.81 -4.09
C GLU A 178 18.29 -4.24 -3.56
N LEU A 179 18.59 -4.39 -2.27
CA LEU A 179 18.72 -5.71 -1.64
C LEU A 179 17.41 -6.52 -1.74
N LEU A 180 16.27 -5.85 -1.54
CA LEU A 180 14.96 -6.49 -1.65
C LEU A 180 14.71 -6.99 -3.09
N GLU A 181 15.07 -6.19 -4.11
CA GLU A 181 14.95 -6.58 -5.50
C GLU A 181 15.86 -7.75 -5.88
N GLN A 182 17.08 -7.79 -5.34
CA GLN A 182 18.08 -8.81 -5.65
C GLN A 182 17.82 -10.14 -4.94
N GLU A 183 17.41 -10.12 -3.67
CA GLU A 183 17.42 -11.33 -2.82
C GLU A 183 16.03 -11.80 -2.41
N VAL A 184 15.01 -10.93 -2.44
CA VAL A 184 13.71 -11.21 -1.79
C VAL A 184 12.56 -11.21 -2.79
N ALA A 185 12.53 -10.27 -3.72
CA ALA A 185 11.42 -10.09 -4.64
C ALA A 185 11.43 -11.20 -5.70
N MET A 186 10.43 -12.07 -5.61
CA MET A 186 10.28 -13.23 -6.50
C MET A 186 8.85 -13.27 -7.04
N THR A 187 8.71 -13.73 -8.28
CA THR A 187 7.41 -14.02 -8.89
C THR A 187 7.28 -15.50 -9.23
N ARG A 188 6.04 -15.93 -9.53
CA ARG A 188 5.75 -17.31 -9.90
C ARG A 188 5.36 -17.40 -11.37
N VAL A 189 5.98 -18.31 -12.10
CA VAL A 189 5.66 -18.62 -13.49
C VAL A 189 5.21 -20.07 -13.63
N GLY A 190 4.30 -20.33 -14.57
CA GLY A 190 3.76 -21.66 -14.83
C GLY A 190 2.23 -21.70 -14.98
N THR A 191 1.70 -22.88 -15.30
CA THR A 191 0.26 -23.13 -15.43
C THR A 191 -0.31 -23.73 -14.16
N ALA A 192 -1.48 -23.26 -13.73
CA ALA A 192 -2.21 -23.88 -12.62
C ALA A 192 -2.93 -25.15 -13.12
N GLY A 193 -2.68 -26.31 -12.50
CA GLY A 193 -3.37 -27.56 -12.80
C GLY A 193 -2.68 -28.80 -12.20
N PRO A 194 -3.28 -30.00 -12.26
CA PRO A 194 -2.77 -31.21 -11.61
C PRO A 194 -1.37 -31.67 -12.08
N ARG A 195 -0.94 -31.18 -13.25
CA ARG A 195 0.39 -31.42 -13.85
C ARG A 195 1.14 -30.11 -14.14
N GLY A 196 0.62 -28.98 -13.69
CA GLY A 196 1.24 -27.68 -13.91
C GLY A 196 2.42 -27.47 -12.97
N ALA A 197 3.61 -27.24 -13.52
CA ALA A 197 4.78 -26.88 -12.72
C ALA A 197 4.75 -25.37 -12.43
N VAL A 198 4.97 -24.99 -11.18
CA VAL A 198 5.13 -23.60 -10.74
C VAL A 198 6.58 -23.41 -10.32
N ALA A 199 7.30 -22.51 -10.98
CA ALA A 199 8.64 -22.10 -10.60
C ALA A 199 8.60 -20.73 -9.92
N GLN A 200 9.48 -20.51 -8.94
CA GLN A 200 9.80 -19.16 -8.48
C GLN A 200 10.97 -18.64 -9.31
N VAL A 201 10.84 -17.40 -9.76
CA VAL A 201 11.86 -16.72 -10.56
C VAL A 201 12.02 -15.30 -10.06
N GLU A 202 13.23 -14.76 -10.24
CA GLU A 202 13.55 -13.37 -9.91
C GLU A 202 12.65 -12.40 -10.69
N VAL A 203 12.30 -11.29 -10.05
CA VAL A 203 11.66 -10.16 -10.75
C VAL A 203 12.71 -9.24 -11.34
N ARG A 204 12.30 -8.41 -12.31
CA ARG A 204 13.18 -7.34 -12.82
C ARG A 204 13.43 -6.22 -11.79
N GLY A 205 12.52 -6.09 -10.84
CA GLY A 205 12.53 -5.11 -9.77
C GLY A 205 11.13 -4.92 -9.20
N VAL A 206 11.01 -4.05 -8.21
CA VAL A 206 9.75 -3.64 -7.59
C VAL A 206 9.41 -2.21 -8.00
N MET A 207 8.12 -1.86 -7.96
CA MET A 207 7.68 -0.48 -8.07
C MET A 207 7.29 -0.01 -6.67
N ALA A 208 7.87 1.10 -6.22
CA ALA A 208 7.63 1.64 -4.89
C ALA A 208 7.27 3.14 -4.96
N ALA A 209 6.34 3.55 -4.10
CA ALA A 209 6.05 4.94 -3.80
C ALA A 209 6.46 5.20 -2.36
N ALA A 210 7.38 6.13 -2.14
CA ALA A 210 7.91 6.48 -0.83
C ALA A 210 7.33 7.83 -0.36
N TYR A 211 6.98 7.90 0.92
CA TYR A 211 6.41 9.10 1.55
C TYR A 211 7.21 9.39 2.82
N ASP A 212 7.74 10.61 2.93
CA ASP A 212 8.45 11.05 4.12
C ASP A 212 7.47 11.45 5.22
N HIS A 213 7.72 10.97 6.43
CA HIS A 213 6.98 11.34 7.63
C HIS A 213 7.96 11.79 8.71
N TRP A 214 7.77 13.01 9.21
CA TRP A 214 8.68 13.64 10.17
C TRP A 214 8.22 13.51 11.62
N ASP A 215 6.99 13.06 11.85
CA ASP A 215 6.42 12.81 13.18
C ASP A 215 6.15 11.34 13.43
N SER A 216 6.31 10.91 14.67
CA SER A 216 5.91 9.60 15.15
C SER A 216 4.45 9.64 15.59
N ARG A 217 3.78 8.48 15.72
CA ARG A 217 2.42 8.42 16.28
C ARG A 217 2.31 8.92 17.73
N SER A 218 3.42 9.23 18.38
CA SER A 218 3.52 9.65 19.79
C SER A 218 3.55 11.16 20.00
N GLY A 219 3.78 11.96 18.94
CA GLY A 219 4.19 13.36 19.07
C GLY A 219 5.60 13.54 19.61
#